data_AF-A0A7X0GMQ9-F1
#
_entry.id   AF-A0A7X0GMQ9-F1
#
_cell.length_a   1.000
_cell.length_b   1.000
_cell.length_c   1.000
_cell.angle_alpha   90.00
_cell.angle_beta   90.00
_cell.angle_gamma   90.00
#
_symmetry.space_group_name_H-M   'P 1'
#
loop_
_entity.id
_entity.type
_entity.pdbx_description
1 polymer ?
#
loop_
_entity_poly.entity_id
_entity_poly.type
_entity_poly.pdbx_seq_one_letter_code
_entity_poly.pdbx_strand_id
1 'polypeptide(L)' 'MHALQYEITLPAGYDMGIIRDRVARRGHVLDDWAGLGLKAYPIRERGLRGSPVNAYAPFSLWNRSTG' A
#
# COMPACT_ATOMS: atom_id res chain seq x y z
N MET A 1 -0.30 17.53 8.79
CA MET A 1 -0.36 16.11 8.40
C MET A 1 0.77 15.83 7.44
N HIS A 2 1.34 14.63 7.46
CA HIS A 2 2.41 14.18 6.57
C HIS A 2 1.96 12.93 5.82
N ALA A 3 2.07 12.93 4.49
CA ALA A 3 1.75 11.77 3.67
C ALA A 3 3.04 11.11 3.17
N LEU A 4 3.08 9.78 3.19
CA LEU A 4 4.14 8.98 2.59
C LEU A 4 3.52 7.96 1.65
N GLN A 5 3.94 8.01 0.39
CA GLN A 5 3.61 7.02 -0.63
C GLN A 5 4.88 6.69 -1.41
N TYR A 6 5.08 5.41 -1.70
CA TYR A 6 6.10 4.97 -2.63
C TYR A 6 5.56 3.80 -3.45
N GLU A 7 5.82 3.81 -4.75
CA GLU A 7 5.38 2.74 -5.65
C GLU A 7 6.53 1.75 -5.89
N ILE A 8 6.18 0.46 -5.86
CA ILE A 8 7.06 -0.64 -6.24
C ILE A 8 6.46 -1.28 -7.49
N THR A 9 7.15 -1.12 -8.63
CA THR A 9 6.83 -1.86 -9.85
C THR A 9 7.32 -3.31 -9.70
N LEU A 10 6.44 -4.25 -9.99
CA LEU A 10 6.70 -5.68 -9.88
C LEU A 10 6.88 -6.30 -11.28
N PRO A 11 7.58 -7.44 -11.40
CA PRO A 11 7.66 -8.18 -12.66
C PRO A 11 6.28 -8.45 -13.27
N ALA A 12 6.21 -8.49 -14.61
CA ALA A 12 4.95 -8.68 -15.33
C ALA A 12 4.24 -10.02 -15.00
N GLY A 13 4.99 -11.06 -14.64
CA GLY A 13 4.48 -12.37 -14.22
C GLY A 13 4.42 -12.56 -12.70
N TYR A 14 4.58 -11.49 -11.91
CA TYR A 14 4.50 -11.58 -10.46
C TYR A 14 3.08 -11.94 -10.02
N ASP A 15 2.94 -12.92 -9.12
CA ASP A 15 1.65 -13.30 -8.56
C ASP A 15 1.15 -12.21 -7.60
N MET A 16 0.15 -11.45 -8.06
CA MET A 16 -0.44 -10.36 -7.27
C MET A 16 -1.28 -10.87 -6.09
N GLY A 17 -1.63 -12.15 -6.04
CA GLY A 17 -2.20 -12.81 -4.86
C GLY A 17 -1.28 -12.68 -3.65
N ILE A 18 0.04 -12.78 -3.85
CA ILE A 18 1.05 -12.61 -2.77
C ILE A 18 0.93 -11.23 -2.11
N ILE A 19 0.73 -10.16 -2.90
CA ILE A 19 0.55 -8.80 -2.35
C ILE A 19 -0.77 -8.71 -1.59
N ARG A 20 -1.86 -9.23 -2.16
CA ARG A 20 -3.18 -9.21 -1.53
C ARG A 20 -3.18 -9.96 -0.19
N ASP A 21 -2.58 -11.14 -0.15
CA ASP A 21 -2.43 -11.95 1.07
C ASP A 21 -1.55 -11.26 2.10
N ARG A 22 -0.45 -10.62 1.67
CA ARG A 22 0.39 -9.84 2.57
C ARG A 22 -0.41 -8.71 3.22
N VAL A 23 -1.18 -7.97 2.44
CA VAL A 23 -2.01 -6.87 2.95
C VAL A 23 -3.09 -7.38 3.90
N ALA A 24 -3.78 -8.47 3.56
CA ALA A 24 -4.80 -9.06 4.43
C ALA A 24 -4.22 -9.51 5.78
N ARG A 25 -3.05 -10.17 5.76
CA ARG A 25 -2.45 -10.72 6.98
C ARG A 25 -1.68 -9.70 7.82
N ARG A 26 -1.06 -8.70 7.20
CA ARG A 26 -0.14 -7.79 7.89
C ARG A 26 -0.61 -6.34 7.91
N GLY A 27 -1.65 -6.01 7.15
CA GLY A 27 -2.18 -4.65 7.05
C GLY A 27 -2.48 -4.07 8.42
N HIS A 28 -3.15 -4.85 9.28
CA HIS A 28 -3.59 -4.40 10.61
C HIS A 28 -2.46 -4.16 11.62
N VAL A 29 -1.24 -4.66 11.39
CA VAL A 29 -0.12 -4.57 12.35
C VAL A 29 0.23 -3.12 12.73
N LEU A 30 -0.09 -2.16 11.86
CA LEU A 30 0.18 -0.74 12.07
C LEU A 30 -1.04 0.04 12.59
N ASP A 31 -2.19 -0.59 12.84
CA ASP A 31 -3.45 0.14 13.18
C ASP A 31 -3.30 0.99 14.45
N ASP A 32 -2.57 0.50 15.44
CA ASP A 32 -2.45 1.15 16.75
C ASP A 32 -1.28 2.15 16.84
N TRP A 33 -0.63 2.48 15.72
CA TRP A 33 0.48 3.44 15.74
C TRP A 33 -0.04 4.85 16.03
N ALA A 34 0.45 5.44 17.11
CA ALA A 34 0.08 6.79 17.51
C ALA A 34 0.30 7.79 16.36
N GLY A 35 -0.75 8.54 16.03
CA GLY A 35 -0.71 9.55 14.97
C GLY A 35 -0.93 9.02 13.56
N LEU A 36 -1.07 7.71 13.33
CA LEU A 36 -1.48 7.18 12.03
C LEU A 36 -2.98 7.49 11.81
N GLY A 37 -3.29 8.33 10.82
CA GLY A 37 -4.66 8.71 10.50
C GLY A 37 -5.29 7.81 9.43
N LEU A 38 -4.55 7.52 8.36
CA LEU A 38 -5.01 6.64 7.28
C LEU A 38 -3.84 5.80 6.80
N LYS A 39 -4.10 4.54 6.47
CA LYS A 39 -3.24 3.72 5.63
C LYS A 39 -4.04 3.10 4.50
N ALA A 40 -3.40 2.97 3.35
CA ALA A 40 -3.99 2.30 2.21
C ALA A 40 -2.90 1.48 1.50
N TYR A 41 -3.35 0.45 0.80
CA TYR A 41 -2.49 -0.46 0.05
C TYR A 41 -2.92 -0.50 -1.43
N PRO A 42 -2.80 0.61 -2.19
CA PRO A 42 -3.05 0.63 -3.63
C PRO A 42 -2.33 -0.48 -4.38
N ILE A 43 -3.05 -1.13 -5.29
CA ILE A 43 -2.55 -2.18 -6.18
C ILE A 43 -2.96 -1.84 -7.60
N ARG A 44 -2.01 -1.94 -8.53
CA ARG A 44 -2.25 -2.02 -9.97
C ARG A 44 -1.86 -3.39 -10.46
N GLU A 45 -2.68 -3.98 -11.32
CA GLU A 45 -2.47 -5.32 -11.85
C GLU A 45 -2.56 -5.26 -13.36
N ARG A 46 -1.53 -5.77 -14.02
CA ARG A 46 -1.37 -5.72 -15.46
C ARG A 46 -2.57 -6.37 -16.14
N GLY A 47 -3.17 -5.67 -17.10
CA GLY A 47 -4.36 -6.14 -17.81
C GLY A 47 -5.69 -5.86 -17.10
N LEU A 48 -5.67 -5.47 -15.82
CA LEU A 48 -6.87 -4.99 -15.13
C LEU A 48 -6.99 -3.48 -15.26
N ARG A 49 -8.21 -3.01 -15.62
CA ARG A 49 -8.54 -1.57 -15.73
C ARG A 49 -7.53 -0.78 -16.59
N GLY A 50 -7.01 -1.41 -17.65
CA GLY A 50 -6.04 -0.80 -18.56
C GLY A 50 -4.63 -0.62 -17.99
N SER A 51 -4.29 -1.24 -16.85
CA SER A 51 -2.96 -1.09 -16.27
C SER A 51 -1.89 -1.82 -17.10
N PRO A 52 -0.77 -1.16 -17.46
CA PRO A 52 0.32 -1.79 -18.21
C PRO A 52 1.28 -2.60 -17.32
N VAL A 53 1.20 -2.46 -15.99
CA VAL A 53 2.18 -2.99 -15.03
C VAL A 53 1.50 -3.62 -13.82
N ASN A 54 2.23 -4.50 -13.14
CA ASN A 54 1.96 -4.87 -11.76
C ASN A 54 2.65 -3.88 -10.83
N ALA A 55 1.92 -3.27 -9.90
CA ALA A 55 2.49 -2.35 -8.94
C ALA A 55 1.79 -2.42 -7.58
N TYR A 56 2.56 -2.17 -6.54
CA TYR A 56 2.09 -2.07 -5.16
C TYR A 56 2.63 -0.76 -4.56
N ALA A 57 1.75 0.07 -4.02
CA ALA A 57 2.14 1.38 -3.52
C ALA A 57 1.57 1.64 -2.12
N PRO A 58 2.27 1.23 -1.03
CA PRO A 58 1.88 1.60 0.32
C PRO A 58 1.69 3.10 0.47
N PHE A 59 0.58 3.48 1.10
CA PHE A 59 0.24 4.86 1.41
C PHE A 59 -0.06 4.99 2.89
N SER A 60 0.49 6.02 3.53
CA SER A 60 0.18 6.38 4.91
C SER A 60 0.03 7.90 5.06
N LEU A 61 -0.95 8.31 5.87
CA LEU A 61 -1.19 9.70 6.25
C LEU A 61 -1.09 9.79 7.76
N TRP A 62 -0.19 10.65 8.22
CA TRP A 62 0.12 10.86 9.62
C TRP A 62 -0.40 12.22 10.07
N ASN A 63 -1.09 12.22 11.21
CA ASN A 63 -1.34 13.44 11.94
C ASN A 63 0.01 13.96 12.46
N ARG A 64 0.19 15.28 12.43
CA ARG A 64 1.37 15.88 13.03
C ARG A 64 1.19 15.73 14.54
N SER A 65 2.07 15.00 15.22
CA SER A 65 2.09 15.06 16.68
C SER A 65 2.33 16.51 17.07
N THR A 66 1.45 17.06 17.90
CA THR A 66 1.89 18.15 18.79
C THR A 66 3.01 17.55 19.64
N GLY A 67 4.17 18.22 19.66
CA GLY A 67 5.46 17.69 20.10
C GLY A 67 5.47 17.09 21.51
#